data_AF-A0A957VXF5-F1
#
_entry.id   AF-A0A957VXF5-F1
#
_cell.length_a   1.000
_cell.length_b   1.000
_cell.length_c   1.000
_cell.angle_alpha   90.00
_cell.angle_beta   90.00
_cell.angle_gamma   90.00
#
_symmetry.space_group_name_H-M   'P 1'
#
loop_
_entity.id
_entity.type
_entity.pdbx_description
1 polymer ?
#
loop_
_entity_poly.entity_id
_entity_poly.type
_entity_poly.pdbx_seq_one_letter_code
_entity_poly.pdbx_strand_id
1 'polypeptide(L)'
;MVQLYDYSKINRSSFGQAQVKGTWVKWINVLKRRPNDLLSFQDVQNTVRLSTRIERGLQYIELDQIVGSVGRTHDFSRDFYPRDSVAETRWESVNRLFYGVGLSPIEVYKVSNIYFVLDGHHRVSVCRSNRTGFIEAYVTEFHSPISINNYDDLNSISSRLRQSRKSATYPALT
;
A
#
# COMPACT_ATOMS: atom_id res chain seq x y z
N MET A 1 12.26 17.12 -17.85
CA MET A 1 12.23 17.66 -16.47
C MET A 1 11.23 16.84 -15.68
N VAL A 2 11.69 15.85 -14.90
CA VAL A 2 10.82 15.06 -14.03
C VAL A 2 10.87 15.72 -12.66
N GLN A 3 9.75 16.27 -12.19
CA GLN A 3 9.63 16.81 -10.83
C GLN A 3 9.82 15.67 -9.83
N LEU A 4 10.98 15.65 -9.18
CA LEU A 4 11.22 14.84 -7.99
C LEU A 4 10.44 15.52 -6.84
N TYR A 5 9.34 14.90 -6.40
CA TYR A 5 8.59 15.36 -5.23
C TYR A 5 9.47 15.21 -3.98
N ASP A 6 9.83 16.33 -3.37
CA ASP A 6 10.57 16.38 -2.11
C ASP A 6 9.62 16.15 -0.93
N TYR A 7 9.55 14.90 -0.47
CA TYR A 7 8.69 14.48 0.66
C TYR A 7 9.26 14.86 2.04
N SER A 8 10.40 15.59 2.13
CA SER A 8 11.03 15.93 3.41
C SER A 8 10.29 17.00 4.24
N LYS A 9 9.18 17.55 3.74
CA LYS A 9 8.45 18.68 4.36
C LYS A 9 7.10 18.35 4.99
N ILE A 10 6.77 17.08 5.25
CA ILE A 10 5.49 16.75 5.92
C ILE A 10 5.60 17.05 7.42
N ASN A 11 4.90 18.10 7.82
CA ASN A 11 4.85 18.69 9.15
C ASN A 11 4.21 17.71 10.16
N ARG A 12 4.91 17.37 11.24
CA ARG A 12 4.50 16.41 12.31
C ARG A 12 3.29 16.84 13.15
N SER A 13 2.59 17.91 12.79
CA SER A 13 1.66 18.64 13.66
C SER A 13 0.16 18.41 13.38
N SER A 14 -0.21 17.38 12.64
CA SER A 14 -1.63 17.06 12.37
C SER A 14 -2.03 15.71 12.97
N PHE A 15 -2.10 15.62 14.30
CA PHE A 15 -2.66 14.46 14.99
C PHE A 15 -3.90 14.88 15.79
N GLY A 16 -5.02 14.97 15.06
CA GLY A 16 -6.34 15.21 15.62
C GLY A 16 -6.90 13.94 16.26
N GLN A 17 -7.29 14.06 17.52
CA GLN A 17 -7.99 13.03 18.27
C GLN A 17 -9.39 12.81 17.69
N ALA A 18 -9.78 11.55 17.51
CA ALA A 18 -11.17 11.18 17.38
C ALA A 18 -11.39 9.89 18.17
N GLN A 19 -11.97 10.00 19.37
CA GLN A 19 -12.49 8.83 20.07
C GLN A 19 -13.75 8.36 19.33
N VAL A 20 -13.82 7.09 18.97
CA VAL A 20 -15.13 6.45 18.75
C VAL A 20 -15.17 5.17 19.58
N LYS A 21 -15.90 5.27 20.70
CA LYS A 21 -16.42 4.13 21.45
C LYS A 21 -17.53 3.48 20.65
N GLY A 22 -17.57 2.15 20.71
CA GLY A 22 -18.80 1.39 20.57
C GLY A 22 -19.03 0.79 19.18
N THR A 23 -19.10 -0.54 19.17
CA THR A 23 -19.81 -1.34 18.17
C THR A 23 -19.24 -1.29 16.75
N TRP A 24 -18.27 -2.18 16.52
CA TRP A 24 -17.74 -2.66 15.23
C TRP A 24 -18.82 -3.28 14.32
N VAL A 25 -19.90 -2.55 14.05
CA VAL A 25 -21.05 -3.10 13.35
C VAL A 25 -20.77 -3.02 11.85
N LYS A 26 -20.10 -4.07 11.35
CA LYS A 26 -20.51 -4.88 10.19
C LYS A 26 -20.68 -4.19 8.82
N TRP A 27 -20.49 -2.88 8.69
CA TRP A 27 -20.85 -2.10 7.49
C TRP A 27 -20.06 -0.79 7.40
N ILE A 28 -19.04 -0.74 6.55
CA ILE A 28 -18.81 0.47 5.74
C ILE A 28 -18.85 -0.01 4.29
N ASN A 29 -19.79 0.57 3.56
CA ASN A 29 -20.29 0.12 2.27
C ASN A 29 -19.20 -0.13 1.23
N VAL A 30 -19.22 -1.35 0.69
CA VAL A 30 -18.55 -1.75 -0.55
C VAL A 30 -19.16 -0.92 -1.69
N LEU A 31 -18.54 0.21 -2.00
CA LEU A 31 -18.82 0.92 -3.24
C LEU A 31 -17.53 1.37 -3.89
N LYS A 32 -16.96 0.46 -4.69
CA LYS A 32 -16.25 0.70 -5.95
C LYS A 32 -16.03 -0.67 -6.58
N ARG A 33 -16.65 -0.91 -7.75
CA ARG A 33 -16.43 -2.12 -8.57
C ARG A 33 -14.97 -2.17 -9.02
N ARG A 34 -14.12 -2.73 -8.17
CA ARG A 34 -12.73 -3.09 -8.43
C ARG A 34 -12.53 -4.50 -7.88
N PRO A 35 -11.62 -5.31 -8.44
CA PRO A 35 -11.35 -6.65 -7.92
C PRO A 35 -11.12 -6.60 -6.40
N ASN A 36 -11.76 -7.54 -5.69
CA ASN A 36 -12.05 -7.48 -4.25
C ASN A 36 -10.84 -7.81 -3.35
N ASP A 37 -9.71 -8.17 -3.97
CA ASP A 37 -8.54 -8.71 -3.29
C ASP A 37 -7.34 -7.75 -3.38
N LEU A 38 -6.44 -7.85 -2.41
CA LEU A 38 -5.16 -7.14 -2.39
C LEU A 38 -4.29 -7.56 -3.58
N LEU A 39 -3.60 -6.58 -4.18
CA LEU A 39 -2.66 -6.87 -5.25
C LEU A 39 -1.49 -7.69 -4.68
N SER A 40 -1.23 -8.86 -5.26
CA SER A 40 -0.09 -9.70 -4.89
C SER A 40 1.21 -9.08 -5.40
N PHE A 41 2.15 -8.82 -4.50
CA PHE A 41 3.50 -8.38 -4.91
C PHE A 41 4.15 -9.42 -5.82
N GLN A 42 3.97 -10.71 -5.54
CA GLN A 42 4.58 -11.79 -6.31
C GLN A 42 4.11 -11.78 -7.77
N ASP A 43 2.82 -11.51 -8.00
CA ASP A 43 2.26 -11.46 -9.35
C ASP A 43 2.78 -10.25 -10.12
N VAL A 44 2.90 -9.09 -9.45
CA VAL A 44 3.49 -7.87 -10.04
C VAL A 44 4.97 -8.09 -10.33
N GLN A 45 5.71 -8.67 -9.39
CA GLN A 45 7.13 -9.01 -9.54
C GLN A 45 7.36 -9.92 -10.74
N ASN A 46 6.58 -10.99 -10.88
CA ASN A 46 6.69 -11.94 -11.99
C ASN A 46 6.29 -11.30 -13.32
N THR A 47 5.25 -10.47 -13.34
CA THR A 47 4.76 -9.80 -14.54
C THR A 47 5.79 -8.80 -15.07
N VAL A 48 6.31 -7.95 -14.19
CA VAL A 48 7.20 -6.83 -14.54
C VAL A 48 8.68 -7.25 -14.55
N ARG A 49 9.01 -8.41 -13.97
CA ARG A 49 10.36 -8.93 -13.74
C ARG A 49 11.20 -8.01 -12.85
N LEU A 50 10.63 -7.64 -11.70
CA LEU A 50 11.30 -6.79 -10.72
C LEU A 50 12.47 -7.55 -10.07
N SER A 51 13.69 -7.02 -10.18
CA SER A 51 14.91 -7.66 -9.67
C SER A 51 15.81 -6.73 -8.84
N THR A 52 15.92 -5.46 -9.22
CA THR A 52 16.75 -4.49 -8.50
C THR A 52 16.05 -3.99 -7.24
N ARG A 53 16.65 -4.29 -6.08
CA ARG A 53 16.20 -3.88 -4.74
C ARG A 53 17.06 -2.72 -4.22
N ILE A 54 16.43 -1.68 -3.67
CA ILE A 54 17.10 -0.52 -3.09
C ILE A 54 16.47 -0.21 -1.73
N GLU A 55 17.27 -0.21 -0.66
CA GLU A 55 16.80 0.21 0.66
C GLU A 55 16.63 1.74 0.70
N ARG A 56 15.44 2.18 1.06
CA ARG A 56 15.08 3.61 1.16
C ARG A 56 14.92 4.10 2.60
N GLY A 57 14.98 3.19 3.57
CA GLY A 57 14.93 3.50 4.99
C GLY A 57 13.54 3.93 5.46
N LEU A 58 13.49 4.63 6.59
CA LEU A 58 12.25 5.08 7.24
C LEU A 58 11.64 6.28 6.50
N GLN A 59 10.36 6.19 6.13
CA GLN A 59 9.61 7.23 5.42
C GLN A 59 8.17 7.31 5.91
N TYR A 60 7.55 8.48 5.74
CA TYR A 60 6.09 8.60 5.79
C TYR A 60 5.54 8.32 4.39
N ILE A 61 4.59 7.41 4.30
CA ILE A 61 3.94 7.03 3.03
C ILE A 61 2.43 7.25 3.11
N GLU A 62 1.82 7.57 1.97
CA GLU A 62 0.37 7.73 1.86
C GLU A 62 -0.35 6.37 1.98
N LEU A 63 -1.36 6.29 2.85
CA LEU A 63 -2.16 5.06 2.99
C LEU A 63 -2.88 4.67 1.68
N ASP A 64 -3.22 5.64 0.84
CA ASP A 64 -3.89 5.44 -0.45
C ASP A 64 -2.95 4.86 -1.52
N GLN A 65 -1.64 4.91 -1.30
CA GLN A 65 -0.64 4.30 -2.16
C GLN A 65 -0.33 2.85 -1.74
N ILE A 66 -0.87 2.38 -0.61
CA ILE A 66 -0.76 0.99 -0.17
C ILE A 66 -1.87 0.16 -0.83
N VAL A 67 -1.50 -0.72 -1.76
CA VAL A 67 -2.46 -1.37 -2.67
C VAL A 67 -2.46 -2.89 -2.58
N GLY A 68 -1.48 -3.45 -1.89
CA GLY A 68 -1.19 -4.87 -1.99
C GLY A 68 -0.38 -5.39 -0.83
N SER A 69 -0.02 -6.66 -0.94
CA SER A 69 0.67 -7.39 0.11
C SER A 69 1.73 -8.32 -0.43
N VAL A 70 2.81 -8.47 0.32
CA VAL A 70 3.84 -9.49 0.12
C VAL A 70 3.39 -10.76 0.86
N GLY A 71 2.45 -11.50 0.25
CA GLY A 71 1.79 -12.65 0.87
C GLY A 71 0.50 -12.27 1.63
N ARG A 72 -0.19 -13.21 2.28
CA ARG A 72 -1.38 -12.95 3.11
C ARG A 72 -2.54 -12.18 2.43
N THR A 73 -2.63 -12.23 1.09
CA THR A 73 -3.70 -11.54 0.34
C THR A 73 -5.10 -12.06 0.67
N HIS A 74 -5.21 -13.29 1.20
CA HIS A 74 -6.47 -13.90 1.63
C HIS A 74 -6.88 -13.55 3.07
N ASP A 75 -5.96 -13.01 3.89
CA ASP A 75 -6.24 -12.69 5.30
C ASP A 75 -6.94 -11.34 5.46
N PHE A 76 -6.81 -10.47 4.46
CA PHE A 76 -7.26 -9.09 4.49
C PHE A 76 -8.09 -8.73 3.26
N SER A 77 -9.09 -7.87 3.43
CA SER A 77 -9.75 -7.20 2.32
C SER A 77 -8.81 -6.20 1.65
N ARG A 78 -9.19 -5.69 0.46
CA ARG A 78 -8.49 -4.59 -0.22
C ARG A 78 -8.32 -3.35 0.67
N ASP A 79 -9.25 -3.14 1.59
CA ASP A 79 -9.20 -2.02 2.53
C ASP A 79 -8.35 -2.34 3.78
N PHE A 80 -7.61 -3.45 3.77
CA PHE A 80 -6.81 -4.00 4.87
C PHE A 80 -7.66 -4.36 6.11
N TYR A 81 -8.95 -4.61 5.96
CA TYR A 81 -9.76 -5.17 7.05
C TYR A 81 -9.52 -6.67 7.14
N PRO A 82 -9.23 -7.22 8.33
CA PRO A 82 -9.03 -8.66 8.47
C PRO A 82 -10.32 -9.44 8.17
N ARG A 83 -10.17 -10.65 7.63
CA ARG A 83 -11.31 -11.54 7.25
C ARG A 83 -11.70 -12.58 8.31
N ASP A 84 -10.88 -12.84 9.32
CA ASP A 84 -11.10 -13.87 10.36
C ASP A 84 -11.26 -13.27 11.77
N SER A 85 -12.03 -13.90 12.65
CA SER A 85 -12.32 -13.42 14.02
C SER A 85 -11.09 -13.40 14.94
N VAL A 86 -10.13 -14.31 14.74
CA VAL A 86 -8.85 -14.30 15.48
C VAL A 86 -8.05 -13.00 15.25
N ALA A 87 -8.29 -12.35 14.12
CA ALA A 87 -7.66 -11.09 13.79
C ALA A 87 -8.25 -9.90 14.56
N GLU A 88 -9.47 -10.01 15.10
CA GLU A 88 -10.17 -8.96 15.84
C GLU A 88 -9.44 -8.60 17.15
N THR A 89 -9.09 -9.58 17.98
CA THR A 89 -8.38 -9.33 19.26
C THR A 89 -7.01 -8.69 19.05
N ARG A 90 -6.27 -9.12 18.03
CA ARG A 90 -4.99 -8.49 17.66
C ARG A 90 -5.21 -7.08 17.14
N TRP A 91 -6.24 -6.87 16.32
CA TRP A 91 -6.61 -5.56 15.80
C TRP A 91 -6.95 -4.59 16.94
N GLU A 92 -7.76 -4.98 17.92
CA GLU A 92 -8.11 -4.15 19.08
C GLU A 92 -6.88 -3.77 19.90
N SER A 93 -5.95 -4.70 20.08
CA SER A 93 -4.69 -4.45 20.77
C SER A 93 -3.86 -3.40 20.04
N VAL A 94 -3.74 -3.49 18.71
CA VAL A 94 -3.04 -2.48 17.89
C VAL A 94 -3.77 -1.14 17.92
N ASN A 95 -5.10 -1.13 17.87
CA ASN A 95 -5.89 0.09 17.95
C ASN A 95 -5.71 0.81 19.30
N ARG A 96 -5.58 0.06 20.39
CA ARG A 96 -5.25 0.64 21.70
C ARG A 96 -3.88 1.33 21.70
N LEU A 97 -2.88 0.73 21.05
CA LEU A 97 -1.55 1.34 20.92
C LEU A 97 -1.59 2.64 20.11
N PHE A 98 -2.42 2.71 19.07
CA PHE A 98 -2.59 3.92 18.25
C PHE A 98 -2.99 5.14 19.10
N TYR A 99 -3.90 4.98 20.06
CA TYR A 99 -4.32 6.05 20.98
C TYR A 99 -3.38 6.26 22.17
N GLY A 100 -2.46 5.31 22.41
CA GLY A 100 -1.52 5.35 23.52
C GLY A 100 -0.15 5.83 23.08
N VAL A 101 0.79 4.88 22.98
CA VAL A 101 2.21 5.14 22.69
C VAL A 101 2.52 5.36 21.20
N GLY A 102 1.52 5.21 20.33
CA GLY A 102 1.68 5.23 18.88
C GLY A 102 1.96 3.84 18.29
N LEU A 103 2.08 3.78 16.97
CA LEU A 103 2.37 2.54 16.24
C LEU A 103 3.82 2.54 15.76
N SER A 104 4.52 1.42 15.92
CA SER A 104 5.83 1.25 15.29
C SER A 104 5.70 1.30 13.75
N PRO A 105 6.77 1.66 13.02
CA PRO A 105 6.77 1.68 11.56
C PRO A 105 6.41 0.30 10.96
N ILE A 106 5.69 0.31 9.83
CA ILE A 106 5.42 -0.90 9.03
C ILE A 106 6.61 -1.22 8.11
N GLU A 107 6.58 -2.37 7.46
CA GLU A 107 7.57 -2.72 6.42
C GLU A 107 6.86 -2.85 5.07
N VAL A 108 7.40 -2.22 4.03
CA VAL A 108 6.77 -2.21 2.71
C VAL A 108 7.77 -2.40 1.58
N TYR A 109 7.30 -3.05 0.52
CA TYR A 109 7.92 -3.01 -0.79
C TYR A 109 7.28 -1.92 -1.64
N LYS A 110 8.11 -1.09 -2.26
CA LYS A 110 7.67 -0.03 -3.18
C LYS A 110 7.92 -0.47 -4.62
N VAL A 111 6.95 -0.26 -5.50
CA VAL A 111 7.08 -0.40 -6.96
C VAL A 111 6.49 0.84 -7.62
N SER A 112 7.30 1.63 -8.31
CA SER A 112 6.85 2.92 -8.86
C SER A 112 6.18 3.78 -7.77
N ASN A 113 4.87 4.05 -7.86
CA ASN A 113 4.14 4.92 -6.94
C ASN A 113 3.24 4.15 -5.95
N ILE A 114 3.42 2.84 -5.84
CA ILE A 114 2.57 1.99 -5.00
C ILE A 114 3.39 1.15 -4.02
N TYR A 115 2.73 0.75 -2.93
CA TYR A 115 3.32 -0.01 -1.83
C TYR A 115 2.58 -1.31 -1.58
N PHE A 116 3.37 -2.32 -1.19
CA PHE A 116 2.93 -3.65 -0.79
C PHE A 116 3.38 -3.89 0.63
N VAL A 117 2.45 -4.24 1.52
CA VAL A 117 2.77 -4.49 2.93
C VAL A 117 3.51 -5.82 3.06
N LEU A 118 4.72 -5.76 3.59
CA LEU A 118 5.51 -6.93 4.00
C LEU A 118 5.15 -7.32 5.43
N ASP A 119 5.14 -6.34 6.34
CA ASP A 119 4.70 -6.51 7.72
C ASP A 119 3.87 -5.30 8.19
N GLY A 120 2.95 -5.54 9.12
CA GLY A 120 2.16 -4.49 9.77
C GLY A 120 0.75 -4.28 9.20
N HIS A 121 0.12 -5.29 8.59
CA HIS A 121 -1.23 -5.21 8.03
C HIS A 121 -2.28 -4.67 9.00
N HIS A 122 -2.25 -5.11 10.27
CA HIS A 122 -3.17 -4.58 11.29
C HIS A 122 -2.95 -3.09 11.58
N ARG A 123 -1.70 -2.61 11.51
CA ARG A 123 -1.38 -1.18 11.70
C ARG A 123 -1.94 -0.35 10.55
N VAL A 124 -1.81 -0.85 9.30
CA VAL A 124 -2.46 -0.24 8.13
C VAL A 124 -3.98 -0.21 8.30
N SER A 125 -4.58 -1.31 8.74
CA SER A 125 -6.01 -1.42 9.03
C SER A 125 -6.48 -0.39 10.06
N VAL A 126 -5.75 -0.27 11.17
CA VAL A 126 -6.02 0.69 12.25
C VAL A 126 -5.90 2.12 11.74
N CYS A 127 -4.82 2.46 11.03
CA CYS A 127 -4.62 3.80 10.46
C CYS A 127 -5.74 4.18 9.47
N ARG A 128 -6.16 3.27 8.59
CA ARG A 128 -7.30 3.49 7.67
C ARG A 128 -8.62 3.67 8.42
N SER A 129 -8.86 2.85 9.43
CA SER A 129 -10.07 2.94 10.28
C SER A 129 -10.16 4.29 11.01
N ASN A 130 -9.02 4.81 11.42
CA ASN A 130 -8.89 6.11 12.08
C ASN A 130 -8.68 7.28 11.09
N ARG A 131 -8.83 7.03 9.77
CA ARG A 131 -8.76 8.04 8.69
C ARG A 131 -7.48 8.88 8.70
N THR A 132 -6.35 8.29 9.08
CA THR A 132 -5.06 8.99 8.93
C THR A 132 -4.66 9.02 7.45
N GLY A 133 -3.94 10.06 7.02
CA GLY A 133 -3.47 10.16 5.62
C GLY A 133 -2.18 9.39 5.35
N PHE A 134 -1.34 9.28 6.37
CA PHE A 134 0.02 8.74 6.26
C PHE A 134 0.33 7.73 7.36
N ILE A 135 1.35 6.91 7.13
CA ILE A 135 1.91 5.96 8.11
C ILE A 135 3.44 5.89 7.95
N GLU A 136 4.16 5.70 9.05
CA GLU A 136 5.61 5.46 9.02
C GLU A 136 5.92 4.04 8.52
N ALA A 137 6.87 3.92 7.61
CA ALA A 137 7.25 2.66 6.99
C ALA A 137 8.76 2.59 6.71
N TYR A 138 9.36 1.42 6.94
CA TYR A 138 10.63 1.06 6.31
C TYR A 138 10.37 0.62 4.87
N VAL A 139 10.98 1.33 3.92
CA VAL A 139 10.72 1.18 2.50
C VAL A 139 11.89 0.47 1.82
N THR A 140 11.57 -0.63 1.14
CA THR A 140 12.46 -1.29 0.18
C THR A 140 11.87 -1.12 -1.23
N GLU A 141 12.59 -0.44 -2.12
CA GLU A 141 12.12 -0.14 -3.47
C GLU A 141 12.60 -1.16 -4.51
N PHE A 142 11.69 -1.57 -5.39
CA PHE A 142 11.96 -2.39 -6.56
C PHE A 142 11.78 -1.56 -7.84
N HIS A 143 12.83 -1.50 -8.67
CA HIS A 143 12.79 -0.73 -9.90
C HIS A 143 11.84 -1.35 -10.93
N SER A 144 10.93 -0.54 -11.47
CA SER A 144 9.99 -0.92 -12.53
C SER A 144 10.26 -0.09 -13.80
N PRO A 145 10.30 -0.72 -14.99
CA PRO A 145 10.45 -0.02 -16.27
C PRO A 145 9.17 0.73 -16.70
N ILE A 146 8.05 0.50 -16.01
CA ILE A 146 6.77 1.16 -16.26
C ILE A 146 6.27 1.86 -15.00
N SER A 147 5.48 2.92 -15.19
CA SER A 147 4.75 3.54 -14.10
C SER A 147 3.53 2.70 -13.70
N ILE A 148 3.34 2.55 -12.39
CA ILE A 148 2.23 1.82 -11.78
C ILE A 148 1.61 2.72 -10.70
N ASN A 149 0.29 2.84 -10.73
CA ASN A 149 -0.51 3.69 -9.86
C ASN A 149 -1.52 2.87 -9.06
N ASN A 150 -2.13 3.48 -8.04
CA ASN A 150 -2.98 2.79 -7.06
C ASN A 150 -4.34 2.30 -7.57
N TYR A 151 -4.68 2.63 -8.82
CA TYR A 151 -5.89 2.17 -9.50
C TYR A 151 -5.63 1.02 -10.46
N ASP A 152 -4.38 0.63 -10.63
CA ASP A 152 -4.00 -0.44 -11.52
C ASP A 152 -4.32 -1.82 -10.96
N ASP A 153 -4.63 -2.74 -11.88
CA ASP A 153 -4.71 -4.17 -11.64
C ASP A 153 -3.63 -4.89 -12.47
N LEU A 154 -3.51 -6.20 -12.30
CA LEU A 154 -2.50 -6.98 -13.04
C LEU A 154 -2.71 -6.90 -14.56
N ASN A 155 -3.96 -6.79 -15.03
CA ASN A 155 -4.26 -6.70 -16.46
C ASN A 155 -3.78 -5.37 -17.03
N SER A 156 -4.04 -4.25 -16.35
CA SER A 156 -3.57 -2.92 -16.77
C SER A 156 -2.04 -2.82 -16.73
N ILE A 157 -1.39 -3.43 -15.74
CA ILE A 157 0.08 -3.51 -15.64
C ILE A 157 0.64 -4.31 -16.83
N SER A 158 0.08 -5.50 -17.11
CA SER A 158 0.56 -6.37 -18.17
C SER A 158 0.39 -5.76 -19.57
N SER A 159 -0.71 -5.04 -19.82
CA SER A 159 -0.98 -4.41 -21.12
C SER A 159 0.00 -3.27 -21.39
N ARG A 160 0.28 -2.41 -20.40
CA ARG A 160 1.27 -1.34 -20.52
C ARG A 160 2.69 -1.86 -20.66
N LEU A 161 3.04 -2.95 -19.97
CA LEU A 161 4.35 -3.58 -20.16
C LEU A 161 4.54 -4.07 -21.60
N ARG A 162 3.52 -4.70 -22.19
CA ARG A 162 3.55 -5.12 -23.59
C ARG A 162 3.68 -3.94 -24.54
N GLN A 163 2.98 -2.84 -24.27
CA GLN A 163 3.05 -1.63 -25.08
C GLN A 163 4.43 -0.97 -25.01
N SER A 164 4.99 -0.81 -23.80
CA SER A 164 6.35 -0.26 -23.60
C SER A 164 7.42 -1.07 -24.34
N ARG A 165 7.33 -2.41 -24.31
CA ARG A 165 8.26 -3.27 -25.08
C ARG A 165 8.14 -3.07 -26.59
N LYS A 166 6.93 -2.99 -27.13
CA LYS A 166 6.71 -2.75 -28.58
C LYS A 166 7.31 -1.42 -29.03
N SER A 167 7.11 -0.36 -28.24
CA SER A 167 7.67 0.97 -28.56
C SER A 167 9.20 1.01 -28.47
N ALA A 168 9.82 0.18 -27.62
CA ALA A 168 11.27 0.06 -27.54
C ALA A 168 11.88 -0.76 -28.69
N THR A 169 11.13 -1.71 -29.27
CA THR A 169 11.59 -2.56 -30.38
C THR A 169 11.52 -1.87 -31.76
N TYR A 170 10.71 -0.81 -31.90
CA TYR A 170 10.62 0.01 -33.11
C TYR A 170 10.82 1.49 -32.78
N PRO A 171 12.07 1.97 -32.60
CA PRO A 171 12.29 3.40 -32.57
C PRO A 171 11.83 3.96 -33.93
N ALA A 172 10.99 5.00 -33.90
CA ALA A 172 10.54 5.67 -35.11
C ALA A 172 11.76 6.05 -35.95
N LEU A 173 11.89 5.47 -37.15
CA LEU A 173 12.89 5.88 -38.13
C LEU A 173 12.59 7.35 -38.44
N THR A 174 13.45 8.24 -37.96
CA THR A 174 13.41 9.68 -38.24
C THR A 174 14.58 10.02 -39.12
#